data_AF-A0A2N3A5P3-F1
#
_entry.id   AF-A0A2N3A5P3-F1
#
_cell.length_a   1.000
_cell.length_b   1.000
_cell.length_c   1.000
_cell.angle_alpha   90.00
_cell.angle_beta   90.00
_cell.angle_gamma   90.00
#
_symmetry.space_group_name_H-M   'P 1'
#
loop_
_entity.id
_entity.type
_entity.pdbx_description
1 polymer ?
#
loop_
_entity_poly.entity_id
_entity_poly.type
_entity_poly.pdbx_seq_one_letter_code
_entity_poly.pdbx_strand_id
1 'polypeptide(L)'
;MYSEIKLEIMKIIKWPKWYVALSMIFVVAFFVYNYEDPSTVRSNKFQQDLLLSIKGLLVDKFIDYQNHEYKTCKIQSEDDTLTLLMNLDRTGIFNYLEIGDSIFKKPGDSLVIVKRENNTRRFYLNYE
;
A
#
# COMPACT_ATOMS: atom_id res chain seq x y z
N MET A 1 26.77 -30.08 39.62
CA MET A 1 25.73 -29.96 40.67
C MET A 1 24.81 -28.72 40.51
N TYR A 2 24.80 -28.04 39.35
CA TYR A 2 23.86 -26.94 39.05
C TYR A 2 22.87 -27.29 37.91
N SER A 3 23.10 -28.40 37.19
CA SER A 3 22.31 -28.80 36.01
C SER A 3 21.05 -29.61 36.38
N GLU A 4 21.09 -30.40 37.44
CA GLU A 4 19.97 -31.29 37.79
C GLU A 4 18.80 -30.54 38.44
N ILE A 5 19.08 -29.45 39.19
CA ILE A 5 18.05 -28.61 39.83
C ILE A 5 17.22 -27.84 38.77
N LYS A 6 17.79 -27.57 37.60
CA LYS A 6 17.10 -26.81 36.53
C LYS A 6 16.08 -27.64 35.76
N LEU A 7 16.21 -28.97 35.75
CA LEU A 7 15.34 -29.88 35.02
C LEU A 7 14.03 -30.22 35.77
N GLU A 8 14.01 -30.14 37.11
CA GLU A 8 12.79 -30.41 37.88
C GLU A 8 11.79 -29.23 37.94
N ILE A 9 12.22 -28.00 37.61
CA ILE A 9 11.40 -26.79 37.81
C ILE A 9 10.44 -26.52 36.64
N MET A 10 10.60 -27.17 35.49
CA MET A 10 9.61 -27.11 34.41
C MET A 10 8.42 -28.04 34.68
N LYS A 11 7.66 -27.76 35.75
CA LYS A 11 6.31 -28.30 35.91
C LYS A 11 5.47 -27.84 34.71
N ILE A 12 5.14 -28.78 33.83
CA ILE A 12 4.22 -28.55 32.71
C ILE A 12 2.89 -28.12 33.30
N ILE A 13 2.61 -26.82 33.25
CA ILE A 13 1.32 -26.25 33.66
C ILE A 13 0.26 -26.83 32.73
N LYS A 14 -0.57 -27.72 33.27
CA LYS A 14 -1.69 -28.30 32.53
C LYS A 14 -2.82 -27.28 32.52
N TRP A 15 -2.86 -26.47 31.48
CA TRP A 15 -3.95 -25.53 31.27
C TRP A 15 -5.27 -26.28 31.06
N PRO A 16 -6.36 -25.85 31.69
CA PRO A 16 -7.68 -26.40 31.42
C PRO A 16 -8.05 -26.26 29.94
N LYS A 17 -8.75 -27.25 29.38
CA LYS A 17 -9.16 -27.25 27.96
C LYS A 17 -9.98 -26.01 27.58
N TRP A 18 -10.74 -25.45 28.51
CA TRP A 18 -11.54 -24.23 28.29
C TRP A 18 -10.66 -23.00 28.01
N TYR A 19 -9.44 -22.94 28.54
CA TYR A 19 -8.53 -21.83 28.31
C TYR A 19 -8.07 -21.78 26.84
N VAL A 20 -7.82 -22.95 26.24
CA VAL A 20 -7.48 -23.07 24.81
C VAL A 20 -8.64 -22.57 23.94
N ALA A 21 -9.87 -22.98 24.26
CA ALA A 21 -11.06 -22.50 23.56
C ALA A 21 -11.22 -20.98 23.68
N LEU A 22 -11.04 -20.42 24.87
CA LEU A 22 -11.12 -18.98 25.11
C LEU A 22 -10.05 -18.20 24.33
N SER A 23 -8.80 -18.70 24.31
CA SER A 23 -7.73 -18.07 23.53
C SER A 23 -8.04 -18.06 22.03
N MET A 24 -8.65 -19.12 21.51
CA MET A 24 -8.99 -19.23 20.10
C MET A 24 -10.12 -18.25 19.73
N ILE A 25 -11.12 -18.09 20.60
CA ILE A 25 -12.18 -17.08 20.45
C ILE A 25 -11.57 -15.67 20.45
N PHE A 26 -10.65 -15.38 21.37
CA PHE A 26 -10.01 -14.07 21.45
C PHE A 26 -9.23 -13.73 20.18
N VAL A 27 -8.49 -14.69 19.62
CA VAL A 27 -7.76 -14.52 18.35
C VAL A 27 -8.74 -14.23 17.21
N VAL A 28 -9.83 -14.98 17.09
CA VAL A 28 -10.85 -14.73 16.05
C VAL A 28 -11.50 -13.35 16.23
N ALA A 29 -11.89 -12.98 17.45
CA ALA A 29 -12.47 -11.68 17.74
C ALA A 29 -11.48 -10.54 17.43
N PHE A 30 -10.20 -10.72 17.75
CA PHE A 30 -9.14 -9.79 17.40
C PHE A 30 -9.02 -9.60 15.89
N PHE A 31 -9.01 -10.68 15.11
CA PHE A 31 -8.95 -10.58 13.65
C PHE A 31 -10.21 -9.93 13.07
N VAL A 32 -11.40 -10.26 13.57
CA VAL A 32 -12.66 -9.65 13.12
C VAL A 32 -12.69 -8.15 13.43
N TYR A 33 -12.25 -7.75 14.63
CA TYR A 33 -12.23 -6.34 15.03
C TYR A 33 -11.23 -5.52 14.22
N ASN A 34 -10.08 -6.10 13.86
CA ASN A 34 -9.03 -5.43 13.08
C ASN A 34 -9.15 -5.72 11.57
N TYR A 35 -10.24 -6.35 11.12
CA TYR A 35 -10.44 -6.62 9.70
C TYR A 35 -10.85 -5.31 9.01
N GLU A 36 -9.93 -4.71 8.26
CA GLU A 36 -10.27 -3.61 7.37
C GLU A 36 -10.88 -4.15 6.07
N ASP A 37 -12.06 -3.62 5.71
CA ASP A 37 -12.69 -3.95 4.44
C ASP A 37 -11.83 -3.41 3.26
N PRO A 38 -11.40 -4.26 2.32
CA PRO A 38 -10.63 -3.82 1.15
C PRO A 38 -11.29 -2.69 0.34
N SER A 39 -12.62 -2.63 0.32
CA SER A 39 -13.37 -1.56 -0.36
C SER A 39 -13.15 -0.20 0.31
N THR A 40 -13.06 -0.18 1.64
CA THR A 40 -12.82 1.03 2.42
C THR A 40 -11.40 1.52 2.19
N VAL A 41 -10.41 0.61 2.15
CA VAL A 41 -9.01 0.95 1.82
C VAL A 41 -8.90 1.57 0.43
N ARG A 42 -9.55 0.98 -0.59
CA ARG A 42 -9.54 1.54 -1.95
C ARG A 42 -10.22 2.90 -2.04
N SER A 43 -11.39 3.05 -1.40
CA SER A 43 -12.12 4.32 -1.37
C SER A 43 -11.28 5.42 -0.72
N ASN A 44 -10.68 5.13 0.45
CA ASN A 44 -9.82 6.07 1.16
C ASN A 44 -8.60 6.46 0.32
N LYS A 45 -7.94 5.48 -0.32
CA LYS A 45 -6.80 5.75 -1.19
C LYS A 45 -7.20 6.56 -2.43
N PHE A 46 -8.34 6.26 -3.04
CA PHE A 46 -8.88 7.05 -4.15
C PHE A 46 -9.13 8.50 -3.73
N GLN A 47 -9.73 8.75 -2.56
CA GLN A 47 -9.95 10.10 -2.05
C GLN A 47 -8.62 10.84 -1.79
N GLN A 48 -7.62 10.15 -1.23
CA GLN A 48 -6.28 10.72 -1.06
C GLN A 48 -5.65 11.10 -2.40
N ASP A 49 -5.69 10.19 -3.38
CA ASP A 49 -5.11 10.41 -4.70
C ASP A 49 -5.90 11.45 -5.50
N LEU A 50 -7.21 11.58 -5.27
CA LEU A 50 -8.06 12.63 -5.85
C LEU A 50 -7.64 14.01 -5.34
N LEU A 51 -7.32 14.16 -4.06
CA LEU A 51 -6.86 15.42 -3.48
C LEU A 51 -5.39 15.74 -3.78
N LEU A 52 -4.63 14.77 -4.27
CA LEU A 52 -3.22 14.95 -4.60
C LEU A 52 -3.03 15.85 -5.82
N SER A 53 -2.14 16.84 -5.70
CA SER A 53 -1.65 17.66 -6.80
C SER A 53 -0.38 17.06 -7.36
N ILE A 54 -0.29 16.89 -8.67
CA ILE A 54 0.90 16.36 -9.34
C ILE A 54 1.30 17.34 -10.44
N LYS A 55 2.55 17.80 -10.42
CA LYS A 55 3.13 18.60 -11.50
C LYS A 55 4.64 18.35 -11.50
N GLY A 56 5.10 17.48 -12.39
CA GLY A 56 6.51 17.15 -12.42
C GLY A 56 6.90 16.18 -13.52
N LEU A 57 8.16 15.80 -13.50
CA LEU A 57 8.78 14.87 -14.45
C LEU A 57 8.91 13.49 -13.79
N LEU A 58 8.52 12.43 -14.49
CA LEU A 58 8.77 11.07 -14.03
C LEU A 58 10.27 10.77 -14.15
N VAL A 59 10.94 10.58 -13.02
CA VAL A 59 12.39 10.31 -12.97
C VAL A 59 12.71 8.85 -12.72
N ASP A 60 11.78 8.10 -12.14
CA ASP A 60 11.97 6.68 -11.86
C ASP A 60 10.64 5.92 -11.86
N LYS A 61 10.68 4.65 -12.23
CA LYS A 61 9.53 3.76 -12.33
C LYS A 61 9.97 2.31 -12.14
N PHE A 62 9.47 1.64 -11.11
CA PHE A 62 9.86 0.27 -10.79
C PHE A 62 8.76 -0.49 -10.02
N ILE A 63 8.96 -1.80 -9.87
CA ILE A 63 8.20 -2.66 -8.97
C ILE A 63 9.08 -2.89 -7.74
N ASP A 64 8.62 -2.46 -6.58
CA ASP A 64 9.33 -2.64 -5.32
C ASP A 64 9.10 -4.07 -4.79
N TYR A 65 9.97 -4.99 -5.18
CA TYR A 65 9.91 -6.38 -4.74
C TYR A 65 10.13 -6.56 -3.23
N GLN A 66 10.77 -5.60 -2.55
CA GLN A 66 10.97 -5.68 -1.10
C GLN A 66 9.72 -5.24 -0.34
N ASN A 67 8.94 -4.34 -0.93
CA ASN A 67 7.71 -3.83 -0.35
C ASN A 67 6.49 -4.31 -1.15
N HIS A 68 6.09 -5.57 -0.93
CA HIS A 68 4.85 -6.15 -1.47
C HIS A 68 4.61 -5.98 -2.98
N GLU A 69 5.68 -5.88 -3.77
CA GLU A 69 5.61 -5.67 -5.22
C GLU A 69 4.84 -4.39 -5.61
N TYR A 70 5.03 -3.30 -4.85
CA TYR A 70 4.41 -2.03 -5.16
C TYR A 70 4.94 -1.42 -6.46
N LYS A 71 4.04 -1.20 -7.43
CA LYS A 71 4.24 -0.36 -8.61
C LYS A 71 4.46 1.08 -8.17
N THR A 72 5.70 1.53 -8.28
CA THR A 72 6.15 2.79 -7.69
C THR A 72 6.69 3.71 -8.78
N CYS A 73 6.27 4.97 -8.74
CA CYS A 73 6.72 6.05 -9.61
C CYS A 73 7.33 7.15 -8.75
N LYS A 74 8.50 7.67 -9.14
CA LYS A 74 9.08 8.88 -8.54
C LYS A 74 8.96 10.04 -9.51
N ILE A 75 8.32 11.11 -9.06
CA ILE A 75 8.08 12.31 -9.84
C ILE A 75 8.86 13.46 -9.21
N GLN A 76 9.82 14.00 -9.98
CA GLN A 76 10.54 15.21 -9.61
C GLN A 76 9.66 16.42 -9.91
N SER A 77 9.25 17.13 -8.85
CA SER A 77 8.64 18.45 -8.91
C SER A 77 9.73 19.53 -8.76
N GLU A 78 9.35 20.81 -8.78
CA GLU A 78 10.30 21.94 -8.74
C GLU A 78 11.27 21.84 -7.55
N ASP A 79 10.78 21.50 -6.34
CA ASP A 79 11.58 21.47 -5.11
C ASP A 79 11.67 20.10 -4.41
N ASP A 80 10.91 19.09 -4.86
CA ASP A 80 10.75 17.82 -4.13
C ASP A 80 10.53 16.62 -5.05
N THR A 81 10.78 15.41 -4.54
CA THR A 81 10.47 14.14 -5.21
C THR A 81 9.22 13.49 -4.59
N LEU A 82 8.13 13.47 -5.34
CA LEU A 82 6.91 12.78 -4.95
C LEU A 82 7.01 11.29 -5.31
N THR A 83 6.77 10.41 -4.34
CA THR A 83 6.64 8.97 -4.59
C THR A 83 5.17 8.59 -4.68
N LEU A 84 4.76 8.01 -5.81
CA LEU A 84 3.40 7.54 -6.06
C LEU A 84 3.35 6.02 -6.10
N LEU A 85 2.44 5.45 -5.33
CA LEU A 85 2.11 4.02 -5.37
C LEU A 85 0.87 3.81 -6.25
N MET A 86 1.01 3.01 -7.30
CA MET A 86 0.02 2.86 -8.38
C MET A 86 -0.73 1.51 -8.35
N ASN A 87 -0.67 0.77 -7.24
CA ASN A 87 -1.17 -0.61 -7.19
C ASN A 87 -2.68 -0.76 -7.31
N LEU A 88 -3.42 0.24 -6.84
CA LEU A 88 -4.88 0.18 -6.81
C LEU A 88 -5.50 0.78 -8.07
N ASP A 89 -4.72 1.51 -8.87
CA ASP A 89 -5.18 2.06 -10.14
C ASP A 89 -5.27 0.98 -11.22
N ARG A 90 -6.43 0.91 -11.87
CA ARG A 90 -6.74 -0.07 -12.92
C ARG A 90 -6.72 0.52 -14.34
N THR A 91 -6.36 1.79 -14.49
CA THR A 91 -6.38 2.48 -15.79
C THR A 91 -5.25 2.05 -16.71
N GLY A 92 -4.23 1.39 -16.15
CA GLY A 92 -3.02 1.00 -16.87
C GLY A 92 -2.05 2.17 -17.07
N ILE A 93 -2.26 3.32 -16.44
CA ILE A 93 -1.36 4.47 -16.51
C ILE A 93 0.07 4.08 -16.15
N PHE A 94 0.28 3.26 -15.11
CA PHE A 94 1.60 2.76 -14.76
C PHE A 94 2.26 2.06 -15.95
N ASN A 95 1.54 1.22 -16.70
CA ASN A 95 2.12 0.51 -17.84
C ASN A 95 2.47 1.46 -19.00
N TYR A 96 1.72 2.55 -19.16
CA TYR A 96 1.94 3.55 -20.21
C TYR A 96 3.12 4.50 -19.93
N LEU A 97 3.31 4.87 -18.66
CA LEU A 97 4.32 5.85 -18.26
C LEU A 97 5.74 5.40 -18.60
N GLU A 98 6.56 6.33 -19.09
CA GLU A 98 7.99 6.15 -19.33
C GLU A 98 8.79 7.26 -18.62
N ILE A 99 10.01 6.94 -18.20
CA ILE A 99 10.91 7.92 -17.57
C ILE A 99 11.13 9.08 -18.55
N GLY A 100 10.99 10.31 -18.06
CA GLY A 100 10.99 11.54 -18.86
C GLY A 100 9.59 12.06 -19.23
N ASP A 101 8.52 11.32 -18.94
CA ASP A 101 7.16 11.83 -19.11
C ASP A 101 6.87 12.96 -18.11
N SER A 102 6.20 14.03 -18.56
CA SER A 102 5.68 15.06 -17.69
C SER A 102 4.25 14.75 -17.26
N ILE A 103 4.00 14.70 -15.96
CA ILE A 103 2.72 14.31 -15.39
C ILE A 103 2.08 15.50 -14.69
N PHE A 104 0.80 15.73 -14.98
CA PHE A 104 0.02 16.83 -14.44
C PHE A 104 -1.34 16.32 -13.93
N LYS A 105 -1.69 16.71 -12.71
CA LYS A 105 -2.99 16.43 -12.08
C LYS A 105 -3.33 17.59 -11.14
N LYS A 106 -4.56 18.07 -11.21
CA LYS A 106 -5.06 19.07 -10.25
C LYS A 106 -5.63 18.37 -9.00
N PRO A 107 -5.52 19.00 -7.83
CA PRO A 107 -6.19 18.50 -6.63
C PRO A 107 -7.71 18.57 -6.82
N GLY A 108 -8.42 17.53 -6.37
CA GLY A 108 -9.86 17.35 -6.54
C GLY A 108 -10.30 16.81 -7.91
N ASP A 109 -9.39 16.72 -8.88
CA ASP A 109 -9.69 16.20 -10.23
C ASP A 109 -9.18 14.76 -10.37
N SER A 110 -9.96 13.87 -10.97
CA SER A 110 -9.56 12.48 -11.26
C SER A 110 -8.75 12.37 -12.55
N LEU A 111 -8.70 13.44 -13.36
CA LEU A 111 -7.95 13.48 -14.60
C LEU A 111 -6.44 13.65 -14.36
N VAL A 112 -5.67 12.67 -14.83
CA VAL A 112 -4.21 12.71 -14.96
C VAL A 112 -3.84 12.93 -16.42
N ILE A 113 -3.05 13.97 -16.67
CA ILE A 113 -2.54 14.31 -17.99
C ILE A 113 -1.07 13.91 -18.03
N VAL A 114 -0.72 13.05 -19.00
CA VAL A 114 0.65 12.66 -19.29
C VAL A 114 1.07 13.30 -20.60
N LYS A 115 2.21 13.98 -20.59
CA LYS A 115 2.82 14.59 -21.77
C LYS A 115 4.16 13.94 -22.07
N ARG A 116 4.32 13.49 -23.31
CA ARG A 116 5.57 12.95 -23.86
C ARG A 116 5.85 13.68 -25.16
N GLU A 117 6.87 14.53 -25.17
CA GLU A 117 7.21 15.36 -26.33
C GLU A 117 5.97 16.11 -26.87
N ASN A 118 5.50 15.75 -28.08
CA ASN A 118 4.32 16.33 -28.74
C ASN A 118 3.02 15.56 -28.51
N ASN A 119 3.04 14.47 -27.73
CA ASN A 119 1.87 13.66 -27.43
C ASN A 119 1.32 13.98 -26.04
N THR A 120 0.00 14.10 -25.94
CA THR A 120 -0.71 14.27 -24.67
C THR A 120 -1.77 13.19 -24.52
N ARG A 121 -1.68 12.42 -23.44
CA ARG A 121 -2.65 11.39 -23.11
C ARG A 121 -3.36 11.71 -21.79
N ARG A 122 -4.63 11.34 -21.72
CA ARG A 122 -5.51 11.58 -20.56
C ARG A 122 -5.90 10.25 -19.94
N PHE A 123 -5.80 10.16 -18.62
CA PHE A 123 -6.22 9.01 -17.82
C PHE A 123 -7.14 9.52 -16.72
N TYR A 124 -8.19 8.77 -16.41
CA TYR A 124 -9.08 9.07 -15.29
C TYR A 124 -8.87 8.02 -14.22
N LEU A 125 -8.43 8.41 -13.03
CA LEU A 125 -8.17 7.50 -11.92
C LEU A 125 -9.37 6.55 -11.72
N ASN A 126 -9.11 5.25 -11.67
CA ASN A 126 -10.15 4.23 -11.49
C ASN A 126 -9.68 3.12 -10.54
N TYR A 127 -10.40 2.97 -9.43
CA TYR A 127 -10.07 2.11 -8.28
C TYR A 127 -11.15 1.03 -8.04
N GLU A 128 -12.18 0.95 -8.90
CA GLU A 128 -13.25 -0.06 -8.86
C GLU A 128 -12.76 -1.44 -9.32
#